data_AF-A0A850VAL3-F1
#
_entry.id   AF-A0A850VAL3-F1
#
_cell.length_a   1.000
_cell.length_b   1.000
_cell.length_c   1.000
_cell.angle_alpha   90.00
_cell.angle_beta   90.00
_cell.angle_gamma   90.00
#
_symmetry.space_group_name_H-M   'P 1'
#
loop_
_entity.id
_entity.type
_entity.pdbx_description
1 polymer ?
#
loop_
_entity_poly.entity_id
_entity_poly.type
_entity_poly.pdbx_seq_one_letter_code
_entity_poly.pdbx_strand_id
1 'polypeptide(L)'
;MAHLLGHRGCMESLRADLQDLQAAIADVCSRAGAVRFPSWKFPDKVSCELDISVLLRRYRHSASEPEFSQHAHVVLLELVIDRLLLLLQSFTGYAEMVLGGRAVPPPRGPGPGMSAGLTARTFWSTMLKLGAFCQQLRDQAKDCRREIPTQQSTPPSSPQAGKYQKEHLKCFLPDVLESESAPEAAQSTSVCPCPSVQPRAGPSLALSTRSVPTQTPGSPLGCCDTCSSAQASLHEVGRAITSICQSQNIPSALSKFQEVLEDSAGRRNLSATDMSCWASEQSKDLSRINKHLQGLLQQVNPMKAELEEMGKQKEKLQKQVEDFSRKLQAEKDTQAEQQKKAEQSLKAKEKEHSEAVARLERDKDDLRRGTELFPASPPRPICRKKNRVHGQVLAPLQPAGLFLEEKVQVLTDQRDSLDQELSATSVQLEKERVRVESVFRHEESLQAKQRTLLQQLDSLDREREELQASLGEAEEDKARLVEQLEQSQEQSGKQLQAQKLQANTSRLEEQAQELRERERLLVFFPDLHSPTEMQFESSGNLMKDMESQLQANNIRIEVLERENARLEALLAKMKAAAEQGVLK
;
A
#
# COMPACT_ATOMS: atom_id res chain seq x y z
N MET A 1 6.68 -26.45 14.37
CA MET A 1 6.32 -25.24 13.60
C MET A 1 6.89 -25.30 12.19
N ALA A 2 8.13 -24.85 11.92
CA ALA A 2 8.64 -24.60 10.56
C ALA A 2 8.49 -25.76 9.55
N HIS A 3 8.63 -27.01 9.99
CA HIS A 3 8.48 -28.22 9.18
C HIS A 3 7.07 -28.48 8.58
N LEU A 4 6.06 -27.65 8.88
CA LEU A 4 4.73 -27.72 8.25
C LEU A 4 4.51 -26.68 7.13
N LEU A 5 5.44 -25.71 6.97
CA LEU A 5 5.29 -24.67 5.95
C LEU A 5 5.44 -25.28 4.55
N GLY A 6 4.49 -24.99 3.66
CA GLY A 6 4.41 -25.62 2.33
C GLY A 6 3.99 -27.10 2.33
N HIS A 7 3.70 -27.72 3.48
CA HIS A 7 3.30 -29.13 3.52
C HIS A 7 1.94 -29.37 2.83
N ARG A 8 1.88 -30.36 1.93
CA ARG A 8 0.74 -30.67 1.07
C ARG A 8 -0.60 -30.72 1.83
N GLY A 9 -0.70 -31.54 2.88
CA GLY A 9 -1.96 -31.73 3.60
C GLY A 9 -2.46 -30.46 4.30
N CYS A 10 -1.55 -29.58 4.74
CA CYS A 10 -1.91 -28.30 5.34
C CYS A 10 -2.44 -27.33 4.27
N MET A 11 -1.80 -27.29 3.09
CA MET A 11 -2.31 -26.52 1.96
C MET A 11 -3.66 -27.06 1.48
N GLU A 12 -3.86 -28.38 1.43
CA GLU A 12 -5.13 -29.00 1.02
C GLU A 12 -6.26 -28.67 2.00
N SER A 13 -6.01 -28.64 3.31
CA SER A 13 -6.97 -28.12 4.31
C SER A 13 -7.34 -26.66 4.04
N LEU A 14 -6.35 -25.75 4.00
CA LEU A 14 -6.57 -24.31 3.80
C LEU A 14 -7.39 -23.99 2.54
N ARG A 15 -7.28 -24.84 1.52
CA ARG A 15 -8.04 -24.72 0.27
C ARG A 15 -9.51 -25.13 0.42
N ALA A 16 -9.79 -26.16 1.22
CA ALA A 16 -11.16 -26.52 1.60
C ALA A 16 -11.77 -25.44 2.51
N ASP A 17 -11.02 -24.99 3.53
CA ASP A 17 -11.42 -23.91 4.44
C ASP A 17 -11.81 -22.64 3.66
N LEU A 18 -11.05 -22.29 2.61
CA LEU A 18 -11.36 -21.18 1.70
C LEU A 18 -12.61 -21.39 0.83
N GLN A 19 -12.92 -22.63 0.44
CA GLN A 19 -14.13 -22.95 -0.33
C GLN A 19 -15.38 -22.86 0.56
N ASP A 20 -15.30 -23.38 1.78
CA ASP A 20 -16.38 -23.33 2.77
C ASP A 20 -16.66 -21.89 3.22
N LEU A 21 -15.62 -21.09 3.48
CA LEU A 21 -15.75 -19.66 3.76
C LEU A 21 -16.37 -18.89 2.59
N GLN A 22 -15.95 -19.16 1.35
CA GLN A 22 -16.52 -18.49 0.17
C GLN A 22 -17.99 -18.90 -0.06
N ALA A 23 -18.38 -20.14 0.27
CA ALA A 23 -19.77 -20.57 0.24
C ALA A 23 -20.62 -19.89 1.33
N ALA A 24 -20.09 -19.74 2.55
CA ALA A 24 -20.76 -19.00 3.63
C ALA A 24 -20.94 -17.52 3.29
N ILE A 25 -19.92 -16.88 2.70
CA ILE A 25 -20.01 -15.49 2.20
C ILE A 25 -21.09 -15.38 1.12
N ALA A 26 -21.17 -16.34 0.20
CA ALA A 26 -22.20 -16.34 -0.85
C ALA A 26 -23.63 -16.43 -0.29
N ASP A 27 -23.89 -17.26 0.73
CA ASP A 27 -25.21 -17.31 1.38
C ASP A 27 -25.56 -15.98 2.07
N VAL A 28 -24.62 -15.39 2.83
CA VAL A 28 -24.83 -14.09 3.50
C VAL A 28 -25.07 -12.98 2.47
N CYS A 29 -24.23 -12.88 1.44
CA CYS A 29 -24.38 -11.87 0.39
C CYS A 29 -25.65 -12.03 -0.44
N SER A 30 -26.19 -13.26 -0.59
CA SER A 30 -27.49 -13.49 -1.26
C SER A 30 -28.68 -12.85 -0.52
N ARG A 31 -28.52 -12.59 0.79
CA ARG A 31 -29.56 -12.04 1.69
C ARG A 31 -29.33 -10.59 2.07
N ALA A 32 -28.06 -10.18 2.17
CA ALA A 32 -27.64 -8.85 2.60
C ALA A 32 -27.21 -7.91 1.45
N GLY A 33 -26.95 -8.45 0.27
CA GLY A 33 -26.13 -7.82 -0.76
C GLY A 33 -24.63 -8.06 -0.55
N ALA A 34 -23.84 -7.86 -1.59
CA ALA A 34 -22.37 -7.94 -1.50
C ALA A 34 -21.80 -6.63 -0.93
N VAL A 35 -21.01 -6.73 0.14
CA VAL A 35 -20.40 -5.55 0.79
C VAL A 35 -19.00 -5.32 0.22
N ARG A 36 -18.71 -4.08 -0.18
CA ARG A 36 -17.48 -3.70 -0.89
C ARG A 36 -16.46 -3.11 0.09
N PHE A 37 -15.45 -3.89 0.45
CA PHE A 37 -14.26 -3.44 1.19
C PHE A 37 -12.98 -3.86 0.45
N PRO A 38 -11.84 -3.17 0.64
CA PRO A 38 -10.54 -3.62 0.13
C PRO A 38 -10.19 -5.04 0.62
N SER A 39 -9.50 -5.83 -0.21
CA SER A 39 -9.00 -7.16 0.20
C SER A 39 -7.79 -7.00 1.12
N TRP A 40 -7.79 -7.77 2.21
CA TRP A 40 -6.64 -7.90 3.11
C TRP A 40 -5.40 -8.45 2.38
N LYS A 41 -5.58 -9.40 1.45
CA LYS A 41 -4.48 -9.96 0.65
C LYS A 41 -4.09 -9.05 -0.53
N PHE A 42 -5.05 -8.38 -1.15
CA PHE A 42 -4.84 -7.57 -2.35
C PHE A 42 -5.49 -6.19 -2.18
N PRO A 43 -4.83 -5.24 -1.47
CA PRO A 43 -5.43 -3.93 -1.16
C PRO A 43 -5.83 -3.11 -2.40
N ASP A 44 -5.26 -3.42 -3.56
CA ASP A 44 -5.60 -2.92 -4.89
C ASP A 44 -6.94 -3.42 -5.45
N LYS A 45 -7.66 -4.30 -4.73
CA LYS A 45 -8.87 -5.01 -5.20
C LYS A 45 -9.93 -5.05 -4.11
N VAL A 46 -11.20 -5.09 -4.53
CA VAL A 46 -12.33 -5.29 -3.61
C VAL A 46 -12.43 -6.76 -3.21
N SER A 47 -12.52 -7.04 -1.90
CA SER A 47 -12.53 -8.38 -1.32
C SER A 47 -13.68 -9.26 -1.85
N CYS A 48 -14.85 -8.69 -2.10
CA CYS A 48 -15.99 -9.42 -2.67
C CYS A 48 -15.87 -9.75 -4.16
N GLU A 49 -14.88 -9.20 -4.88
CA GLU A 49 -14.68 -9.38 -6.32
C GLU A 49 -13.52 -10.34 -6.67
N LEU A 50 -12.87 -10.93 -5.67
CA LEU A 50 -11.80 -11.91 -5.89
C LEU A 50 -12.35 -13.25 -6.41
N ASP A 51 -11.87 -13.69 -7.58
CA ASP A 51 -12.09 -15.05 -8.05
C ASP A 51 -11.25 -16.05 -7.22
N ILE A 52 -11.86 -16.54 -6.14
CA ILE A 52 -11.30 -17.58 -5.28
C ILE A 52 -11.03 -18.88 -6.05
N SER A 53 -11.79 -19.20 -7.11
CA SER A 53 -11.56 -20.42 -7.90
C SER A 53 -10.28 -20.34 -8.73
N VAL A 54 -9.96 -19.17 -9.30
CA VAL A 54 -8.71 -18.90 -10.00
C VAL A 54 -7.53 -18.78 -9.03
N LEU A 55 -7.70 -18.09 -7.89
CA LEU A 55 -6.67 -18.01 -6.85
C LEU A 55 -6.34 -19.40 -6.29
N LEU A 56 -7.34 -20.23 -5.97
CA LEU A 56 -7.15 -21.63 -5.60
C LEU A 56 -6.57 -22.47 -6.75
N ARG A 57 -6.79 -22.14 -8.03
CA ARG A 57 -6.11 -22.85 -9.12
C ARG A 57 -4.62 -22.50 -9.20
N ARG A 58 -4.28 -21.22 -8.94
CA ARG A 58 -2.91 -20.69 -8.95
C ARG A 58 -2.07 -21.20 -7.78
N TYR A 59 -2.56 -21.08 -6.55
CA TYR A 59 -1.81 -21.42 -5.32
C TYR A 59 -1.98 -22.89 -4.91
N ARG A 60 -1.55 -23.80 -5.79
CA ARG A 60 -1.53 -25.26 -5.54
C ARG A 60 -0.18 -25.71 -4.96
N HIS A 61 -0.17 -26.84 -4.27
CA HIS A 61 1.07 -27.48 -3.83
C HIS A 61 1.85 -28.02 -5.05
N SER A 62 3.12 -27.64 -5.15
CA SER A 62 4.09 -28.16 -6.12
C SER A 62 5.16 -28.99 -5.41
N ALA A 63 5.32 -30.25 -5.82
CA ALA A 63 6.34 -31.15 -5.26
C ALA A 63 7.75 -30.89 -5.81
N SER A 64 7.86 -30.23 -6.98
CA SER A 64 9.14 -29.83 -7.58
C SER A 64 9.65 -28.48 -7.06
N GLU A 65 8.77 -27.66 -6.49
CA GLU A 65 9.08 -26.28 -6.08
C GLU A 65 8.66 -26.05 -4.62
N PRO A 66 9.54 -26.39 -3.64
CA PRO A 66 9.21 -26.24 -2.22
C PRO A 66 9.03 -24.78 -1.81
N GLU A 67 9.81 -23.85 -2.39
CA GLU A 67 9.69 -22.40 -2.12
C GLU A 67 8.36 -21.84 -2.63
N PHE A 68 7.91 -22.25 -3.82
CA PHE A 68 6.58 -21.90 -4.33
C PHE A 68 5.48 -22.45 -3.42
N SER A 69 5.59 -23.71 -2.96
CA SER A 69 4.64 -24.31 -2.03
C SER A 69 4.60 -23.57 -0.68
N GLN A 70 5.75 -23.12 -0.14
CA GLN A 70 5.82 -22.30 1.07
C GLN A 70 5.15 -20.93 0.86
N HIS A 71 5.45 -20.24 -0.24
CA HIS A 71 4.81 -18.97 -0.59
C HIS A 71 3.29 -19.13 -0.77
N ALA A 72 2.86 -20.16 -1.50
CA ALA A 72 1.44 -20.47 -1.72
C ALA A 72 0.72 -20.81 -0.41
N HIS A 73 1.36 -21.52 0.53
CA HIS A 73 0.80 -21.77 1.86
C HIS A 73 0.55 -20.46 2.63
N VAL A 74 1.50 -19.51 2.60
CA VAL A 74 1.31 -18.18 3.21
C VAL A 74 0.18 -17.41 2.52
N VAL A 75 0.13 -17.38 1.18
CA VAL A 75 -0.95 -16.69 0.44
C VAL A 75 -2.33 -17.30 0.75
N LEU A 76 -2.43 -18.62 0.93
CA LEU A 76 -3.67 -19.26 1.36
C LEU A 76 -4.10 -18.85 2.78
N LEU A 77 -3.16 -18.74 3.74
CA LEU A 77 -3.44 -18.22 5.09
C LEU A 77 -3.94 -16.77 5.07
N GLU A 78 -3.26 -15.89 4.33
CA GLU A 78 -3.68 -14.49 4.16
C GLU A 78 -5.05 -14.36 3.48
N LEU A 79 -5.39 -15.27 2.55
CA LEU A 79 -6.72 -15.34 1.95
C LEU A 79 -7.78 -15.83 2.95
N VAL A 80 -7.45 -16.74 3.88
CA VAL A 80 -8.38 -17.16 4.95
C VAL A 80 -8.72 -15.96 5.84
N ILE A 81 -7.73 -15.14 6.19
CA ILE A 81 -7.95 -13.88 6.94
C ILE A 81 -8.85 -12.94 6.14
N ASP A 82 -8.57 -12.72 4.84
CA ASP A 82 -9.39 -11.89 3.96
C ASP A 82 -10.86 -12.37 3.85
N ARG A 83 -11.09 -13.68 3.71
CA ARG A 83 -12.45 -14.25 3.70
C ARG A 83 -13.14 -14.08 5.06
N LEU A 84 -12.46 -14.31 6.18
CA LEU A 84 -13.02 -14.13 7.51
C LEU A 84 -13.41 -12.68 7.78
N LEU A 85 -12.56 -11.71 7.39
CA LEU A 85 -12.87 -10.29 7.52
C LEU A 85 -14.08 -9.89 6.67
N LEU A 86 -14.14 -10.32 5.39
CA LEU A 86 -15.29 -10.07 4.52
C LEU A 86 -16.58 -10.69 5.07
N LEU A 87 -16.51 -11.88 5.70
CA LEU A 87 -17.67 -12.51 6.31
C LEU A 87 -18.18 -11.72 7.53
N LEU A 88 -17.30 -11.27 8.42
CA LEU A 88 -17.64 -10.40 9.56
C LEU A 88 -18.23 -9.07 9.09
N GLN A 89 -17.64 -8.45 8.07
CA GLN A 89 -18.13 -7.22 7.43
C GLN A 89 -19.53 -7.41 6.81
N SER A 90 -19.76 -8.54 6.12
CA SER A 90 -21.05 -8.87 5.51
C SER A 90 -22.15 -9.11 6.56
N PHE A 91 -21.85 -9.81 7.66
CA PHE A 91 -22.78 -9.92 8.79
C PHE A 91 -23.03 -8.59 9.50
N THR A 92 -22.02 -7.71 9.59
CA THR A 92 -22.18 -6.37 10.17
C THR A 92 -23.16 -5.53 9.35
N GLY A 93 -22.99 -5.48 8.02
CA GLY A 93 -23.91 -4.79 7.12
C GLY A 93 -25.33 -5.36 7.15
N TYR A 94 -25.48 -6.70 7.25
CA TYR A 94 -26.78 -7.35 7.44
C TYR A 94 -27.45 -6.94 8.76
N ALA A 95 -26.70 -6.97 9.87
CA ALA A 95 -27.22 -6.60 11.18
C ALA A 95 -27.60 -5.11 11.27
N GLU A 96 -26.84 -4.22 10.62
CA GLU A 96 -27.19 -2.80 10.50
C GLU A 96 -28.43 -2.57 9.62
N MET A 97 -28.61 -3.33 8.55
CA MET A 97 -29.83 -3.31 7.73
C MET A 97 -31.07 -3.69 8.55
N VAL A 98 -30.98 -4.75 9.36
CA VAL A 98 -32.05 -5.20 10.26
C VAL A 98 -32.34 -4.17 11.36
N LEU A 99 -31.31 -3.63 12.02
CA LEU A 99 -31.44 -2.59 13.05
C LEU A 99 -31.99 -1.27 12.50
N GLY A 100 -31.63 -0.90 11.28
CA GLY A 100 -32.07 0.33 10.62
C GLY A 100 -33.43 0.24 9.92
N GLY A 101 -34.08 -0.93 9.93
CA GLY A 101 -35.39 -1.16 9.30
C GLY A 101 -35.44 -0.85 7.79
N ARG A 102 -34.28 -0.89 7.11
CA ARG A 102 -34.13 -0.37 5.75
C ARG A 102 -34.02 -1.53 4.75
N ALA A 103 -34.62 -1.37 3.58
CA ALA A 103 -34.36 -2.27 2.46
C ALA A 103 -32.88 -2.21 2.03
N VAL A 104 -32.41 -3.27 1.34
CA VAL A 104 -31.01 -3.48 0.92
C VAL A 104 -30.37 -2.17 0.46
N PRO A 105 -29.24 -1.73 1.06
CA PRO A 105 -28.63 -0.46 0.72
C PRO A 105 -28.17 -0.46 -0.74
N PRO A 106 -28.31 0.67 -1.47
CA PRO A 106 -27.77 0.78 -2.82
C PRO A 106 -26.25 0.60 -2.80
N PRO A 107 -25.63 0.13 -3.90
CA PRO A 107 -24.20 -0.11 -3.97
C PRO A 107 -23.42 1.18 -3.67
N ARG A 108 -22.80 1.22 -2.50
CA ARG A 108 -21.82 2.25 -2.13
C ARG A 108 -20.50 1.97 -2.84
N GLY A 109 -19.63 2.98 -2.92
CA GLY A 109 -18.22 2.78 -3.25
C GLY A 109 -17.52 1.86 -2.22
N PRO A 110 -16.25 1.49 -2.44
CA PRO A 110 -15.46 0.76 -1.45
C PRO A 110 -15.50 1.47 -0.11
N GLY A 111 -15.81 0.75 0.97
CA GLY A 111 -15.65 1.26 2.32
C GLY A 111 -14.17 1.53 2.65
N PRO A 112 -13.88 2.41 3.62
CA PRO A 112 -12.51 2.63 4.07
C PRO A 112 -11.85 1.31 4.53
N GLY A 113 -10.53 1.22 4.37
CA GLY A 113 -9.77 0.03 4.74
C GLY A 113 -9.68 -0.12 6.26
N MET A 114 -10.56 -0.93 6.85
CA MET A 114 -10.62 -1.17 8.29
C MET A 114 -9.55 -2.15 8.79
N SER A 115 -9.00 -1.90 9.98
CA SER A 115 -8.17 -2.82 10.74
C SER A 115 -8.92 -4.13 11.04
N ALA A 116 -8.19 -5.24 11.16
CA ALA A 116 -8.79 -6.52 11.57
C ALA A 116 -9.40 -6.45 12.99
N GLY A 117 -8.78 -5.67 13.88
CA GLY A 117 -9.27 -5.40 15.22
C GLY A 117 -10.56 -4.57 15.20
N LEU A 118 -10.58 -3.47 14.44
CA LEU A 118 -11.76 -2.62 14.31
C LEU A 118 -12.91 -3.34 13.61
N THR A 119 -12.62 -4.15 12.58
CA THR A 119 -13.60 -5.02 11.90
C THR A 119 -14.27 -5.97 12.90
N ALA A 120 -13.48 -6.76 13.66
CA ALA A 120 -14.00 -7.70 14.64
C ALA A 120 -14.78 -6.99 15.76
N ARG A 121 -14.30 -5.84 16.25
CA ARG A 121 -14.96 -5.05 17.29
C ARG A 121 -16.30 -4.48 16.80
N THR A 122 -16.34 -3.96 15.57
CA THR A 122 -17.56 -3.38 14.98
C THR A 122 -18.62 -4.45 14.80
N PHE A 123 -18.25 -5.63 14.27
CA PHE A 123 -19.09 -6.82 14.21
C PHE A 123 -19.68 -7.17 15.59
N TRP A 124 -18.84 -7.35 16.63
CA TRP A 124 -19.34 -7.72 17.96
C TRP A 124 -20.22 -6.62 18.59
N SER A 125 -19.88 -5.35 18.40
CA SER A 125 -20.70 -4.22 18.86
C SER A 125 -22.09 -4.22 18.21
N THR A 126 -22.15 -4.45 16.89
CA THR A 126 -23.41 -4.48 16.15
C THR A 126 -24.22 -5.76 16.43
N MET A 127 -23.56 -6.91 16.63
CA MET A 127 -24.23 -8.13 17.09
C MET A 127 -24.83 -8.00 18.51
N LEU A 128 -24.17 -7.27 19.42
CA LEU A 128 -24.74 -6.96 20.74
C LEU A 128 -25.97 -6.04 20.64
N LYS A 129 -25.93 -5.01 19.78
CA LYS A 129 -27.11 -4.15 19.49
C LYS A 129 -28.27 -4.97 18.92
N LEU A 130 -28.01 -5.85 17.96
CA LEU A 130 -29.00 -6.75 17.38
C LEU A 130 -29.58 -7.72 18.43
N GLY A 131 -28.72 -8.26 19.32
CA GLY A 131 -29.15 -9.09 20.44
C GLY A 131 -30.07 -8.37 21.42
N ALA A 132 -29.82 -7.09 21.72
CA ALA A 132 -30.68 -6.25 22.55
C ALA A 132 -32.01 -5.93 21.85
N PHE A 133 -31.99 -5.58 20.57
CA PHE A 133 -33.19 -5.33 19.76
C PHE A 133 -34.10 -6.58 19.68
N CYS A 134 -33.53 -7.76 19.47
CA CYS A 134 -34.26 -9.02 19.48
C CYS A 134 -34.82 -9.41 20.87
N GLN A 135 -34.26 -8.90 21.97
CA GLN A 135 -34.85 -9.03 23.31
C GLN A 135 -36.02 -8.06 23.49
N GLN A 136 -35.85 -6.78 23.12
CA GLN A 136 -36.90 -5.77 23.17
C GLN A 136 -38.15 -6.19 22.38
N LEU A 137 -37.99 -6.69 21.15
CA LEU A 137 -39.09 -7.23 20.34
C LEU A 137 -39.78 -8.44 21.01
N ARG A 138 -39.00 -9.31 21.66
CA ARG A 138 -39.53 -10.48 22.37
C ARG A 138 -40.35 -10.10 23.59
N ASP A 139 -39.97 -9.04 24.29
CA ASP A 139 -40.66 -8.57 25.49
C ASP A 139 -41.92 -7.76 25.13
N GLN A 140 -41.85 -6.88 24.11
CA GLN A 140 -43.04 -6.28 23.50
C GLN A 140 -44.06 -7.35 23.03
N ALA A 141 -43.59 -8.43 22.42
CA ALA A 141 -44.45 -9.56 22.02
C ALA A 141 -45.05 -10.36 23.19
N LYS A 142 -44.50 -10.26 24.42
CA LYS A 142 -45.14 -10.80 25.63
C LYS A 142 -46.21 -9.85 26.17
N ASP A 143 -45.94 -8.55 26.16
CA ASP A 143 -46.86 -7.54 26.70
C ASP A 143 -48.10 -7.37 25.80
N CYS A 144 -47.94 -7.32 24.47
CA CYS A 144 -49.09 -7.37 23.55
C CYS A 144 -49.90 -8.69 23.68
N ARG A 145 -49.31 -9.77 24.23
CA ARG A 145 -50.00 -11.03 24.52
C ARG A 145 -50.74 -11.03 25.86
N ARG A 146 -50.54 -10.02 26.71
CA ARG A 146 -51.32 -9.76 27.93
C ARG A 146 -52.56 -8.88 27.68
N GLU A 147 -52.55 -8.06 26.63
CA GLU A 147 -53.59 -7.05 26.37
C GLU A 147 -54.79 -7.54 25.53
N ILE A 148 -54.94 -8.86 25.32
CA ILE A 148 -56.06 -9.44 24.54
C ILE A 148 -56.96 -10.34 25.41
N PRO A 149 -58.02 -9.79 26.03
CA PRO A 149 -59.09 -10.58 26.66
C PRO A 149 -60.03 -11.22 25.64
N THR A 150 -60.36 -12.48 25.88
CA THR A 150 -61.34 -13.36 25.22
C THR A 150 -62.56 -12.67 24.57
N GLN A 151 -62.72 -12.86 23.25
CA GLN A 151 -64.04 -12.98 22.61
C GLN A 151 -64.02 -14.12 21.57
N GLN A 152 -65.17 -14.80 21.40
CA GLN A 152 -65.32 -16.00 20.58
C GLN A 152 -66.02 -15.69 19.24
N SER A 153 -65.68 -16.44 18.18
CA SER A 153 -66.61 -16.86 17.11
C SER A 153 -66.01 -17.99 16.24
N THR A 154 -66.86 -18.73 15.54
CA THR A 154 -66.60 -20.05 14.94
C THR A 154 -66.31 -20.05 13.42
N PRO A 155 -65.77 -21.15 12.84
CA PRO A 155 -65.26 -21.22 11.45
C PRO A 155 -66.35 -21.66 10.44
N PRO A 156 -66.13 -21.53 9.12
CA PRO A 156 -65.32 -22.48 8.31
C PRO A 156 -64.20 -21.74 7.51
N SER A 157 -63.42 -22.27 6.54
CA SER A 157 -63.48 -23.48 5.69
C SER A 157 -62.08 -24.00 5.28
N SER A 158 -62.04 -25.12 4.54
CA SER A 158 -60.98 -25.52 3.57
C SER A 158 -61.66 -25.81 2.21
N PRO A 159 -61.01 -26.11 1.06
CA PRO A 159 -59.69 -26.71 0.81
C PRO A 159 -58.77 -25.77 -0.03
N GLN A 160 -57.74 -26.13 -0.81
CA GLN A 160 -57.18 -27.43 -1.28
C GLN A 160 -55.64 -27.37 -1.47
N ALA A 161 -55.08 -27.89 -2.58
CA ALA A 161 -53.65 -28.03 -2.83
C ALA A 161 -53.20 -27.45 -4.19
N GLY A 162 -52.01 -26.84 -4.24
CA GLY A 162 -51.43 -26.19 -5.43
C GLY A 162 -49.94 -26.49 -5.59
N LYS A 163 -49.61 -27.39 -6.53
CA LYS A 163 -48.31 -28.04 -6.78
C LYS A 163 -47.08 -27.12 -6.82
N TYR A 164 -45.94 -27.66 -6.36
CA TYR A 164 -44.60 -27.24 -6.78
C TYR A 164 -44.47 -27.16 -8.30
N GLN A 165 -43.68 -26.20 -8.79
CA GLN A 165 -42.94 -26.35 -10.05
C GLN A 165 -41.45 -26.05 -9.83
N LYS A 166 -40.63 -26.74 -10.60
CA LYS A 166 -39.17 -26.73 -10.56
C LYS A 166 -38.70 -26.58 -12.00
N GLU A 167 -38.44 -25.35 -12.44
CA GLU A 167 -37.95 -25.12 -13.79
C GLU A 167 -36.45 -25.40 -13.91
N HIS A 168 -36.02 -25.65 -15.13
CA HIS A 168 -34.83 -26.45 -15.42
C HIS A 168 -33.67 -25.60 -15.95
N LEU A 169 -32.44 -25.98 -15.59
CA LEU A 169 -31.26 -25.55 -16.35
C LEU A 169 -31.37 -26.06 -17.80
N LYS A 170 -30.88 -25.26 -18.75
CA LYS A 170 -30.60 -25.71 -20.11
C LYS A 170 -29.22 -25.20 -20.54
N CYS A 171 -28.27 -26.13 -20.65
CA CYS A 171 -26.92 -25.86 -21.13
C CYS A 171 -26.91 -25.72 -22.66
N PHE A 172 -26.02 -24.91 -23.21
CA PHE A 172 -25.65 -24.92 -24.63
C PHE A 172 -24.15 -24.66 -24.81
N LEU A 173 -23.47 -25.63 -25.41
CA LEU A 173 -22.08 -25.70 -25.92
C LEU A 173 -21.90 -27.16 -26.42
N PRO A 174 -20.99 -27.49 -27.36
CA PRO A 174 -20.19 -26.63 -28.26
C PRO A 174 -20.30 -27.03 -29.76
N ASP A 175 -19.63 -26.26 -30.62
CA ASP A 175 -18.81 -26.69 -31.79
C ASP A 175 -17.89 -25.48 -32.09
N VAL A 176 -16.56 -25.55 -32.21
CA VAL A 176 -15.62 -26.44 -32.93
C VAL A 176 -15.49 -26.08 -34.42
N LEU A 177 -14.43 -25.35 -34.75
CA LEU A 177 -13.48 -25.74 -35.81
C LEU A 177 -12.16 -24.95 -35.68
N GLU A 178 -11.12 -25.44 -36.34
CA GLU A 178 -9.70 -25.15 -36.05
C GLU A 178 -9.07 -24.15 -37.04
N SER A 179 -7.91 -23.60 -36.67
CA SER A 179 -6.73 -23.64 -37.55
C SER A 179 -5.45 -23.45 -36.73
N GLU A 180 -4.44 -24.29 -36.98
CA GLU A 180 -3.11 -24.17 -36.40
C GLU A 180 -2.20 -23.23 -37.21
N SER A 181 -1.08 -22.76 -36.63
CA SER A 181 0.26 -23.11 -37.14
C SER A 181 1.43 -22.40 -36.41
N ALA A 182 2.51 -23.16 -36.21
CA ALA A 182 3.89 -22.82 -35.80
C ALA A 182 4.77 -24.06 -36.15
N PRO A 183 6.12 -24.07 -36.06
CA PRO A 183 7.09 -23.07 -35.60
C PRO A 183 7.96 -22.58 -36.81
N GLU A 184 9.29 -22.41 -36.88
CA GLU A 184 10.43 -22.64 -35.98
C GLU A 184 11.63 -21.67 -36.24
N ALA A 185 12.87 -22.16 -36.43
CA ALA A 185 14.11 -21.39 -36.23
C ALA A 185 15.22 -21.64 -37.26
N ALA A 186 16.19 -20.69 -37.37
CA ALA A 186 17.64 -20.97 -37.24
C ALA A 186 18.58 -19.75 -37.56
N GLN A 187 19.49 -19.45 -36.61
CA GLN A 187 20.92 -19.04 -36.75
C GLN A 187 21.39 -17.96 -37.79
N SER A 188 22.14 -16.93 -37.33
CA SER A 188 23.60 -16.78 -37.62
C SER A 188 24.31 -15.51 -37.07
N THR A 189 25.38 -15.76 -36.29
CA THR A 189 26.72 -15.12 -36.13
C THR A 189 27.10 -13.71 -36.68
N SER A 190 27.63 -12.82 -35.80
CA SER A 190 28.82 -11.90 -35.98
C SER A 190 28.84 -10.85 -34.82
N VAL A 191 29.80 -10.73 -33.89
CA VAL A 191 31.26 -10.37 -33.91
C VAL A 191 31.59 -8.85 -33.98
N CYS A 192 31.98 -8.33 -32.80
CA CYS A 192 32.77 -7.16 -32.35
C CYS A 192 33.83 -6.49 -33.27
N PRO A 193 34.55 -5.39 -32.84
CA PRO A 193 34.38 -4.47 -31.69
C PRO A 193 34.55 -2.94 -31.99
N CYS A 194 34.42 -2.09 -30.97
CA CYS A 194 34.95 -0.71 -30.94
C CYS A 194 36.43 -0.65 -30.46
N PRO A 195 37.24 0.34 -30.90
CA PRO A 195 38.50 0.70 -30.24
C PRO A 195 38.38 1.99 -29.41
N SER A 196 39.08 2.03 -28.27
CA SER A 196 39.30 3.24 -27.44
C SER A 196 40.78 3.64 -27.49
N VAL A 197 41.08 4.93 -27.43
CA VAL A 197 42.45 5.46 -27.45
C VAL A 197 42.63 6.55 -26.40
N GLN A 198 43.58 6.34 -25.48
CA GLN A 198 44.12 7.35 -24.57
C GLN A 198 45.40 7.96 -25.15
N PRO A 199 45.79 9.17 -24.71
CA PRO A 199 47.20 9.51 -24.53
C PRO A 199 47.53 9.92 -23.07
N ARG A 200 48.82 9.88 -22.71
CA ARG A 200 49.34 10.19 -21.37
C ARG A 200 50.71 10.89 -21.46
N ALA A 201 50.97 11.80 -20.52
CA ALA A 201 52.23 12.57 -20.34
C ALA A 201 52.54 13.59 -21.47
N GLY A 202 53.32 14.65 -21.23
CA GLY A 202 53.93 15.14 -19.98
C GLY A 202 54.59 16.52 -20.19
N PRO A 203 54.78 17.34 -19.13
CA PRO A 203 55.19 18.74 -19.30
C PRO A 203 56.70 18.94 -19.47
N SER A 204 57.08 19.97 -20.24
CA SER A 204 58.45 20.49 -20.33
C SER A 204 58.44 22.02 -20.19
N LEU A 205 59.43 22.58 -19.50
CA LEU A 205 59.61 24.03 -19.37
C LEU A 205 60.40 24.60 -20.56
N ALA A 206 60.02 25.79 -21.01
CA ALA A 206 60.82 26.64 -21.90
C ALA A 206 60.79 28.09 -21.41
N LEU A 207 61.86 28.85 -21.70
CA LEU A 207 62.12 30.16 -21.10
C LEU A 207 61.32 31.31 -21.73
N SER A 208 61.09 32.34 -20.92
CA SER A 208 60.58 33.64 -21.37
C SER A 208 61.64 34.43 -22.14
N THR A 209 61.28 34.94 -23.31
CA THR A 209 62.00 35.99 -24.04
C THR A 209 61.02 37.07 -24.51
N ARG A 210 61.41 38.35 -24.35
CA ARG A 210 60.60 39.50 -24.75
C ARG A 210 60.55 39.64 -26.28
N SER A 211 59.36 39.81 -26.84
CA SER A 211 59.15 40.25 -28.22
C SER A 211 59.22 41.78 -28.33
N VAL A 212 60.01 42.29 -29.28
CA VAL A 212 59.99 43.70 -29.73
C VAL A 212 59.08 43.80 -30.96
N PRO A 213 58.15 44.77 -31.06
CA PRO A 213 57.21 44.83 -32.18
C PRO A 213 57.81 45.52 -33.41
N THR A 214 58.20 44.75 -34.41
CA THR A 214 58.37 45.23 -35.80
C THR A 214 57.04 45.13 -36.54
N GLN A 215 56.40 46.26 -36.81
CA GLN A 215 55.16 46.32 -37.59
C GLN A 215 55.44 46.59 -39.07
N THR A 216 54.72 45.87 -39.94
CA THR A 216 54.53 46.24 -41.35
C THR A 216 53.02 46.12 -41.65
N PRO A 217 52.31 47.22 -41.95
CA PRO A 217 50.86 47.17 -42.17
C PRO A 217 50.57 46.63 -43.57
N GLY A 218 50.08 45.39 -43.67
CA GLY A 218 49.76 44.81 -45.00
C GLY A 218 49.26 43.36 -45.07
N SER A 219 49.38 42.55 -44.02
CA SER A 219 48.96 41.13 -44.06
C SER A 219 48.14 40.71 -42.83
N PRO A 220 47.02 39.99 -43.00
CA PRO A 220 46.33 39.34 -41.89
C PRO A 220 47.12 38.10 -41.45
N LEU A 221 48.10 38.31 -40.56
CA LEU A 221 48.79 37.21 -39.89
C LEU A 221 47.78 36.41 -39.06
N GLY A 222 47.60 35.14 -39.41
CA GLY A 222 46.83 34.19 -38.61
C GLY A 222 47.44 34.04 -37.21
N CYS A 223 46.60 33.67 -36.24
CA CYS A 223 47.07 33.35 -34.89
C CYS A 223 48.11 32.22 -34.97
N CYS A 224 49.25 32.39 -34.29
CA CYS A 224 50.27 31.34 -34.22
C CYS A 224 49.74 30.12 -33.45
N ASP A 225 50.31 28.94 -33.74
CA ASP A 225 49.79 27.66 -33.24
C ASP A 225 49.72 27.59 -31.71
N THR A 226 50.62 28.27 -31.01
CA THR A 226 50.61 28.38 -29.54
C THR A 226 49.42 29.20 -29.02
N CYS A 227 49.05 30.30 -29.70
CA CYS A 227 47.85 31.06 -29.37
C CYS A 227 46.57 30.31 -29.72
N SER A 228 46.50 29.66 -30.87
CA SER A 228 45.33 28.85 -31.26
C SER A 228 45.14 27.63 -30.36
N SER A 229 46.24 26.97 -29.93
CA SER A 229 46.20 25.89 -28.93
C SER A 229 45.73 26.39 -27.56
N ALA A 230 46.26 27.53 -27.09
CA ALA A 230 45.81 28.13 -25.82
C ALA A 230 44.33 28.55 -25.85
N GLN A 231 43.84 29.09 -26.97
CA GLN A 231 42.41 29.39 -27.14
C GLN A 231 41.57 28.11 -27.20
N ALA A 232 42.01 27.05 -27.90
CA ALA A 232 41.32 25.77 -27.91
C ALA A 232 41.16 25.17 -26.49
N SER A 233 42.21 25.21 -25.67
CA SER A 233 42.14 24.82 -24.26
C SER A 233 41.20 25.70 -23.43
N LEU A 234 41.14 27.02 -23.71
CA LEU A 234 40.20 27.94 -23.07
C LEU A 234 38.74 27.63 -23.44
N HIS A 235 38.46 27.28 -24.70
CA HIS A 235 37.15 26.80 -25.15
C HIS A 235 36.77 25.44 -24.55
N GLU A 236 37.73 24.55 -24.27
CA GLU A 236 37.48 23.28 -23.57
C GLU A 236 37.13 23.50 -22.10
N VAL A 237 37.96 24.24 -21.35
CA VAL A 237 37.69 24.57 -19.93
C VAL A 237 36.40 25.37 -19.79
N GLY A 238 36.12 26.29 -20.72
CA GLY A 238 34.86 27.05 -20.73
C GLY A 238 33.63 26.17 -20.93
N ARG A 239 33.66 25.21 -21.88
CA ARG A 239 32.57 24.23 -22.07
C ARG A 239 32.38 23.35 -20.84
N ALA A 240 33.45 22.95 -20.16
CA ALA A 240 33.36 22.20 -18.90
C ALA A 240 32.66 23.02 -17.79
N ILE A 241 33.00 24.31 -17.64
CA ILE A 241 32.35 25.21 -16.67
C ILE A 241 30.88 25.44 -17.03
N THR A 242 30.55 25.69 -18.30
CA THR A 242 29.16 25.80 -18.78
C THR A 242 28.36 24.53 -18.48
N SER A 243 28.93 23.35 -18.74
CA SER A 243 28.30 22.04 -18.45
C SER A 243 28.07 21.82 -16.95
N ILE A 244 29.04 22.18 -16.09
CA ILE A 244 28.86 22.14 -14.63
C ILE A 244 27.71 23.06 -14.22
N CYS A 245 27.69 24.31 -14.68
CA CYS A 245 26.61 25.26 -14.42
C CYS A 245 25.24 24.70 -14.83
N GLN A 246 25.11 24.17 -16.06
CA GLN A 246 23.88 23.55 -16.56
C GLN A 246 23.44 22.36 -15.68
N SER A 247 24.37 21.45 -15.33
CA SER A 247 24.07 20.27 -14.50
C SER A 247 23.54 20.61 -13.10
N GLN A 248 23.95 21.77 -12.56
CA GLN A 248 23.54 22.25 -11.23
C GLN A 248 22.43 23.31 -11.29
N ASN A 249 21.83 23.54 -12.47
CA ASN A 249 20.84 24.60 -12.73
C ASN A 249 21.32 26.02 -12.34
N ILE A 250 22.63 26.27 -12.40
CA ILE A 250 23.25 27.56 -12.15
C ILE A 250 23.25 28.36 -13.47
N PRO A 251 22.75 29.61 -13.49
CA PRO A 251 22.86 30.46 -14.68
C PRO A 251 24.32 30.71 -15.05
N SER A 252 24.74 30.19 -16.21
CA SER A 252 26.04 30.50 -16.83
C SER A 252 25.95 31.82 -17.60
N ALA A 253 26.92 32.70 -17.40
CA ALA A 253 27.15 33.87 -18.24
C ALA A 253 28.08 33.52 -19.41
N LEU A 254 28.95 32.52 -19.24
CA LEU A 254 29.85 32.06 -20.28
C LEU A 254 29.08 31.37 -21.44
N SER A 255 28.01 30.63 -21.14
CA SER A 255 27.06 30.10 -22.16
C SER A 255 26.49 31.22 -23.02
N LYS A 256 25.94 32.27 -22.39
CA LYS A 256 25.35 33.42 -23.11
C LYS A 256 26.37 34.20 -23.93
N PHE A 257 27.62 34.26 -23.46
CA PHE A 257 28.71 34.87 -24.21
C PHE A 257 29.15 33.99 -25.39
N GLN A 258 29.14 32.66 -25.25
CA GLN A 258 29.38 31.70 -26.34
C GLN A 258 28.27 31.78 -27.40
N GLU A 259 27.00 31.81 -27.00
CA GLU A 259 25.84 31.95 -27.89
C GLU A 259 25.98 33.21 -28.79
N VAL A 260 26.28 34.37 -28.19
CA VAL A 260 26.50 35.65 -28.92
C VAL A 260 27.74 35.62 -29.82
N LEU A 261 28.76 34.81 -29.50
CA LEU A 261 29.96 34.67 -30.33
C LEU A 261 29.75 33.71 -31.53
N GLU A 262 29.01 32.62 -31.38
CA GLU A 262 28.73 31.68 -32.48
C GLU A 262 27.85 32.33 -33.56
N ASP A 263 26.88 33.17 -33.18
CA ASP A 263 26.10 34.02 -34.10
C ASP A 263 26.99 34.99 -34.91
N SER A 264 28.19 35.33 -34.41
CA SER A 264 29.13 36.28 -35.04
C SER A 264 30.04 35.66 -36.12
N ALA A 265 29.51 34.68 -36.86
CA ALA A 265 30.08 34.07 -38.06
C ALA A 265 31.43 33.34 -37.86
N GLY A 266 31.41 32.22 -37.12
CA GLY A 266 32.37 31.11 -37.30
C GLY A 266 33.83 31.40 -36.96
N ARG A 267 34.11 32.41 -36.12
CA ARG A 267 35.48 32.77 -35.71
C ARG A 267 36.09 31.73 -34.78
N ARG A 268 36.96 30.87 -35.33
CA ARG A 268 37.79 29.93 -34.53
C ARG A 268 38.79 30.60 -33.57
N ASN A 269 39.08 31.89 -33.75
CA ASN A 269 40.05 32.63 -32.95
C ASN A 269 39.38 33.86 -32.31
N LEU A 270 39.51 33.99 -30.99
CA LEU A 270 39.01 35.12 -30.19
C LEU A 270 39.95 36.33 -30.32
N SER A 271 39.38 37.55 -30.35
CA SER A 271 40.19 38.77 -30.25
C SER A 271 40.71 39.00 -28.83
N ALA A 272 41.64 39.95 -28.67
CA ALA A 272 42.14 40.34 -27.34
C ALA A 272 41.02 40.83 -26.41
N THR A 273 40.02 41.52 -26.95
CA THR A 273 38.83 41.95 -26.20
C THR A 273 38.00 40.73 -25.79
N ASP A 274 37.72 39.82 -26.72
CA ASP A 274 36.88 38.64 -26.46
C ASP A 274 37.50 37.71 -25.41
N MET A 275 38.82 37.52 -25.44
CA MET A 275 39.55 36.78 -24.40
C MET A 275 39.43 37.44 -23.02
N SER A 276 39.43 38.77 -22.94
CA SER A 276 39.27 39.50 -21.67
C SER A 276 37.83 39.44 -21.14
N CYS A 277 36.83 39.47 -22.02
CA CYS A 277 35.43 39.23 -21.69
C CYS A 277 35.20 37.78 -21.23
N TRP A 278 35.75 36.80 -21.96
CA TRP A 278 35.68 35.38 -21.62
C TRP A 278 36.21 35.10 -20.21
N ALA A 279 37.39 35.62 -19.88
CA ALA A 279 37.97 35.48 -18.54
C ALA A 279 37.08 36.12 -17.45
N SER A 280 36.40 37.23 -17.75
CA SER A 280 35.44 37.88 -16.84
C SER A 280 34.19 37.02 -16.62
N GLU A 281 33.53 36.53 -17.68
CA GLU A 281 32.34 35.69 -17.55
C GLU A 281 32.66 34.33 -16.90
N GLN A 282 33.79 33.72 -17.25
CA GLN A 282 34.32 32.50 -16.62
C GLN A 282 34.54 32.71 -15.10
N SER A 283 35.11 33.85 -14.70
CA SER A 283 35.32 34.18 -13.29
C SER A 283 34.02 34.39 -12.53
N LYS A 284 32.99 34.97 -13.17
CA LYS A 284 31.65 35.09 -12.58
C LYS A 284 30.99 33.72 -12.41
N ASP A 285 31.10 32.84 -13.41
CA ASP A 285 30.51 31.49 -13.36
C ASP A 285 31.16 30.64 -12.27
N LEU A 286 32.50 30.63 -12.17
CA LEU A 286 33.23 30.01 -11.06
C LEU A 286 32.83 30.58 -9.69
N SER A 287 32.58 31.89 -9.60
CA SER A 287 32.09 32.54 -8.38
C SER A 287 30.67 32.08 -7.99
N ARG A 288 29.78 31.86 -8.97
CA ARG A 288 28.43 31.30 -8.73
C ARG A 288 28.50 29.83 -8.30
N ILE A 289 29.35 29.02 -8.94
CA ILE A 289 29.62 27.62 -8.56
C ILE A 289 30.11 27.57 -7.12
N ASN A 290 31.13 28.37 -6.75
CA ASN A 290 31.66 28.39 -5.39
C ASN A 290 30.61 28.80 -4.34
N LYS A 291 29.78 29.81 -4.63
CA LYS A 291 28.68 30.22 -3.75
C LYS A 291 27.62 29.11 -3.60
N HIS A 292 27.30 28.40 -4.67
CA HIS A 292 26.37 27.26 -4.64
C HIS A 292 26.93 26.11 -3.79
N LEU A 293 28.19 25.72 -4.00
CA LEU A 293 28.89 24.70 -3.21
C LEU A 293 28.94 25.07 -1.71
N GLN A 294 29.21 26.34 -1.38
CA GLN A 294 29.17 26.82 0.00
C GLN A 294 27.77 26.69 0.61
N GLY A 295 26.72 27.01 -0.15
CA GLY A 295 25.32 26.84 0.27
C GLY A 295 24.96 25.37 0.51
N LEU A 296 25.36 24.46 -0.37
CA LEU A 296 25.17 23.01 -0.19
C LEU A 296 25.87 22.49 1.05
N LEU A 297 27.15 22.85 1.26
CA LEU A 297 27.90 22.47 2.46
C LEU A 297 27.22 22.98 3.75
N GLN A 298 26.65 24.19 3.72
CA GLN A 298 25.93 24.76 4.85
C GLN A 298 24.58 24.08 5.14
N GLN A 299 23.98 23.40 4.15
CA GLN A 299 22.78 22.55 4.33
C GLN A 299 23.12 21.11 4.75
N VAL A 300 24.23 20.55 4.27
CA VAL A 300 24.65 19.18 4.63
C VAL A 300 25.07 19.06 6.09
N ASN A 301 25.69 20.09 6.66
CA ASN A 301 26.13 20.11 8.06
C ASN A 301 24.99 19.90 9.10
N PRO A 302 23.87 20.65 9.08
CA PRO A 302 22.76 20.40 10.01
C PRO A 302 22.10 19.04 9.79
N MET A 303 21.88 18.61 8.53
CA MET A 303 21.33 17.27 8.25
C MET A 303 22.22 16.14 8.82
N LYS A 304 23.54 16.32 8.82
CA LYS A 304 24.47 15.38 9.47
C LYS A 304 24.32 15.37 10.99
N ALA A 305 24.18 16.54 11.62
CA ALA A 305 23.98 16.63 13.07
C ALA A 305 22.64 16.03 13.52
N GLU A 306 21.57 16.25 12.75
CA GLU A 306 20.27 15.62 12.93
C GLU A 306 20.35 14.09 12.79
N LEU A 307 21.08 13.59 11.79
CA LEU A 307 21.31 12.14 11.60
C LEU A 307 22.07 11.52 12.78
N GLU A 308 23.09 12.20 13.32
CA GLU A 308 23.82 11.75 14.52
C GLU A 308 22.91 11.74 15.77
N GLU A 309 22.02 12.72 15.93
CA GLU A 309 21.07 12.76 17.06
C GLU A 309 19.97 11.71 16.94
N MET A 310 19.39 11.51 15.74
CA MET A 310 18.46 10.41 15.47
C MET A 310 19.11 9.03 15.69
N GLY A 311 20.41 8.90 15.43
CA GLY A 311 21.21 7.73 15.79
C GLY A 311 21.22 7.46 17.30
N LYS A 312 21.51 8.49 18.11
CA LYS A 312 21.48 8.40 19.59
C LYS A 312 20.07 8.07 20.12
N GLN A 313 19.02 8.65 19.53
CA GLN A 313 17.65 8.35 19.88
C GLN A 313 17.27 6.90 19.55
N LYS A 314 17.68 6.39 18.38
CA LYS A 314 17.52 4.97 18.01
C LYS A 314 18.20 4.04 19.01
N GLU A 315 19.45 4.31 19.38
CA GLU A 315 20.16 3.52 20.41
C GLU A 315 19.44 3.52 21.76
N LYS A 316 18.93 4.69 22.18
CA LYS A 316 18.20 4.85 23.44
C LYS A 316 16.90 4.03 23.44
N LEU A 317 16.14 4.09 22.35
CA LEU A 317 14.93 3.29 22.17
C LEU A 317 15.25 1.79 22.12
N GLN A 318 16.31 1.38 21.42
CA GLN A 318 16.73 -0.02 21.38
C GLN A 318 17.09 -0.55 22.78
N LYS A 319 17.87 0.20 23.56
CA LYS A 319 18.20 -0.15 24.96
C LYS A 319 16.94 -0.26 25.84
N GLN A 320 15.94 0.60 25.63
CA GLN A 320 14.64 0.49 26.31
C GLN A 320 13.86 -0.76 25.90
N VAL A 321 13.82 -1.12 24.61
CA VAL A 321 13.18 -2.36 24.13
C VAL A 321 13.86 -3.60 24.69
N GLU A 322 15.19 -3.62 24.76
CA GLU A 322 15.97 -4.69 25.41
C GLU A 322 15.64 -4.79 26.91
N ASP A 323 15.53 -3.67 27.63
CA ASP A 323 15.13 -3.65 29.05
C ASP A 323 13.69 -4.11 29.30
N PHE A 324 12.73 -3.71 28.46
CA PHE A 324 11.36 -4.21 28.55
C PHE A 324 11.28 -5.70 28.20
N SER A 325 12.06 -6.18 27.23
CA SER A 325 12.15 -7.60 26.89
C SER A 325 12.72 -8.42 28.05
N ARG A 326 13.78 -7.94 28.71
CA ARG A 326 14.35 -8.56 29.93
C ARG A 326 13.33 -8.65 31.06
N LYS A 327 12.60 -7.56 31.33
CA LYS A 327 11.56 -7.51 32.38
C LYS A 327 10.41 -8.46 32.08
N LEU A 328 9.90 -8.46 30.85
CA LEU A 328 8.81 -9.33 30.40
C LEU A 328 9.18 -10.81 30.47
N GLN A 329 10.45 -11.17 30.22
CA GLN A 329 10.89 -12.55 30.39
C GLN A 329 10.92 -12.95 31.87
N ALA A 330 11.49 -12.13 32.74
CA ALA A 330 11.50 -12.40 34.19
C ALA A 330 10.07 -12.49 34.79
N GLU A 331 9.14 -11.69 34.29
CA GLU A 331 7.72 -11.77 34.67
C GLU A 331 7.08 -13.10 34.22
N LYS A 332 7.33 -13.55 32.98
CA LYS A 332 6.89 -14.88 32.51
C LYS A 332 7.50 -16.03 33.32
N ASP A 333 8.79 -15.95 33.64
CA ASP A 333 9.51 -16.98 34.40
C ASP A 333 8.94 -17.10 35.83
N THR A 334 8.67 -15.95 36.47
CA THR A 334 8.02 -15.93 37.80
C THR A 334 6.56 -16.37 37.76
N GLN A 335 5.80 -16.03 36.71
CA GLN A 335 4.43 -16.51 36.50
C GLN A 335 4.38 -18.04 36.32
N ALA A 336 5.29 -18.61 35.52
CA ALA A 336 5.38 -20.06 35.30
C ALA A 336 5.72 -20.81 36.60
N GLU A 337 6.66 -20.28 37.38
CA GLU A 337 7.05 -20.86 38.67
C GLU A 337 5.92 -20.74 39.73
N GLN A 338 5.12 -19.66 39.70
CA GLN A 338 3.89 -19.54 40.51
C GLN A 338 2.83 -20.55 40.07
N GLN A 339 2.56 -20.68 38.77
CA GLN A 339 1.57 -21.62 38.23
C GLN A 339 1.91 -23.07 38.59
N LYS A 340 3.18 -23.46 38.46
CA LYS A 340 3.70 -24.77 38.86
C LYS A 340 3.52 -25.05 40.36
N LYS A 341 3.74 -24.06 41.22
CA LYS A 341 3.49 -24.16 42.67
C LYS A 341 2.00 -24.29 43.00
N ALA A 342 1.14 -23.55 42.30
CA ALA A 342 -0.32 -23.67 42.44
C ALA A 342 -0.82 -25.05 42.01
N GLU A 343 -0.33 -25.58 40.88
CA GLU A 343 -0.66 -26.92 40.38
C GLU A 343 -0.22 -28.04 41.36
N GLN A 344 0.98 -27.93 41.94
CA GLN A 344 1.47 -28.85 42.97
C GLN A 344 0.61 -28.81 44.25
N SER A 345 0.21 -27.60 44.69
CA SER A 345 -0.67 -27.41 45.84
C SER A 345 -2.06 -28.02 45.60
N LEU A 346 -2.63 -27.81 44.41
CA LEU A 346 -3.93 -28.36 44.02
C LEU A 346 -3.89 -29.89 43.99
N LYS A 347 -2.86 -30.49 43.38
CA LYS A 347 -2.67 -31.95 43.36
C LYS A 347 -2.50 -32.56 44.76
N ALA A 348 -1.84 -31.84 45.68
CA ALA A 348 -1.74 -32.28 47.08
C ALA A 348 -3.12 -32.25 47.77
N LYS A 349 -3.92 -31.20 47.57
CA LYS A 349 -5.27 -31.08 48.13
C LYS A 349 -6.28 -32.06 47.52
N GLU A 350 -6.17 -32.35 46.23
CA GLU A 350 -6.97 -33.38 45.54
C GLU A 350 -6.68 -34.78 46.09
N LYS A 351 -5.40 -35.10 46.38
CA LYS A 351 -5.02 -36.34 47.07
C LYS A 351 -5.59 -36.39 48.49
N GLU A 352 -5.42 -35.33 49.28
CA GLU A 352 -5.91 -35.25 50.66
C GLU A 352 -7.45 -35.40 50.72
N HIS A 353 -8.16 -34.82 49.76
CA HIS A 353 -9.61 -34.92 49.62
C HIS A 353 -10.05 -36.34 49.20
N SER A 354 -9.42 -36.96 48.20
CA SER A 354 -9.76 -38.33 47.78
C SER A 354 -9.47 -39.36 48.89
N GLU A 355 -8.38 -39.19 49.65
CA GLU A 355 -8.16 -39.99 50.87
C GLU A 355 -9.23 -39.76 51.94
N ALA A 356 -9.77 -38.54 52.08
CA ALA A 356 -10.83 -38.24 53.05
C ALA A 356 -12.19 -38.84 52.63
N VAL A 357 -12.53 -38.79 51.35
CA VAL A 357 -13.71 -39.48 50.80
C VAL A 357 -13.58 -40.99 51.02
N ALA A 358 -12.42 -41.58 50.69
CA ALA A 358 -12.14 -43.00 50.92
C ALA A 358 -12.01 -43.41 52.41
N ARG A 359 -12.00 -42.46 53.35
CA ARG A 359 -12.23 -42.71 54.79
C ARG A 359 -13.73 -42.77 55.07
N LEU A 360 -14.45 -41.69 54.75
CA LEU A 360 -15.90 -41.56 54.98
C LEU A 360 -16.73 -42.67 54.31
N GLU A 361 -16.33 -43.18 53.15
CA GLU A 361 -17.02 -44.29 52.49
C GLU A 361 -16.93 -45.60 53.28
N ARG A 362 -15.78 -45.88 53.92
CA ARG A 362 -15.62 -47.05 54.80
C ARG A 362 -16.44 -46.90 56.06
N ASP A 363 -16.38 -45.73 56.70
CA ASP A 363 -17.15 -45.43 57.92
C ASP A 363 -18.66 -45.58 57.67
N LYS A 364 -19.14 -45.10 56.51
CA LYS A 364 -20.52 -45.27 56.01
C LYS A 364 -20.90 -46.74 55.81
N ASP A 365 -19.99 -47.57 55.31
CA ASP A 365 -20.24 -49.00 55.09
C ASP A 365 -20.14 -49.84 56.39
N ASP A 366 -19.32 -49.43 57.37
CA ASP A 366 -19.33 -50.01 58.71
C ASP A 366 -20.60 -49.64 59.49
N LEU A 367 -21.09 -48.41 59.38
CA LEU A 367 -22.38 -48.01 59.96
C LEU A 367 -23.56 -48.80 59.36
N ARG A 368 -23.51 -49.11 58.05
CA ARG A 368 -24.49 -50.00 57.40
C ARG A 368 -24.45 -51.41 57.99
N ARG A 369 -23.27 -52.03 58.07
CA ARG A 369 -23.07 -53.35 58.71
C ARG A 369 -23.58 -53.37 60.16
N GLY A 370 -23.27 -52.32 60.93
CA GLY A 370 -23.73 -52.18 62.33
C GLY A 370 -25.25 -52.03 62.45
N THR A 371 -25.91 -51.41 61.47
CA THR A 371 -27.38 -51.24 61.45
C THR A 371 -28.10 -52.55 61.15
N GLU A 372 -27.56 -53.38 60.26
CA GLU A 372 -28.14 -54.69 59.90
C GLU A 372 -28.00 -55.75 61.01
N LEU A 373 -27.09 -55.55 61.97
CA LEU A 373 -26.83 -56.47 63.10
C LEU A 373 -27.70 -56.22 64.35
N PHE A 374 -28.54 -55.19 64.37
CA PHE A 374 -29.36 -54.83 65.55
C PHE A 374 -30.88 -54.93 65.30
N PRO A 375 -31.55 -56.02 65.70
CA PRO A 375 -33.01 -56.03 65.85
C PRO A 375 -33.43 -55.13 67.03
N ALA A 376 -34.59 -54.47 66.90
CA ALA A 376 -35.05 -53.47 67.86
C ALA A 376 -35.29 -54.04 69.28
N SER A 377 -34.70 -53.41 70.29
CA SER A 377 -34.86 -53.73 71.71
C SER A 377 -35.83 -52.74 72.39
N PRO A 378 -36.73 -53.18 73.30
CA PRO A 378 -37.83 -52.35 73.78
C PRO A 378 -37.42 -51.27 74.81
N PRO A 379 -38.18 -50.16 74.91
CA PRO A 379 -37.92 -49.11 75.89
C PRO A 379 -38.22 -49.59 77.32
N ARG A 380 -37.33 -49.26 78.27
CA ARG A 380 -37.55 -49.52 79.70
C ARG A 380 -38.34 -48.37 80.35
N PRO A 381 -39.43 -48.64 81.09
CA PRO A 381 -40.12 -47.61 81.86
C PRO A 381 -39.42 -47.36 83.21
N ILE A 382 -39.35 -46.10 83.63
CA ILE A 382 -39.04 -45.72 85.02
C ILE A 382 -40.19 -44.83 85.52
N CYS A 383 -40.91 -45.31 86.54
CA CYS A 383 -42.07 -44.63 87.09
C CYS A 383 -41.73 -43.90 88.41
N ARG A 384 -42.55 -42.91 88.77
CA ARG A 384 -42.36 -42.04 89.95
C ARG A 384 -42.42 -42.81 91.27
N LYS A 385 -41.56 -42.45 92.23
CA LYS A 385 -41.89 -42.42 93.66
C LYS A 385 -41.07 -41.38 94.41
N LYS A 386 -41.52 -40.98 95.60
CA LYS A 386 -41.20 -39.68 96.23
C LYS A 386 -40.90 -39.81 97.73
N ASN A 387 -39.81 -39.18 98.17
CA ASN A 387 -39.43 -38.80 99.53
C ASN A 387 -39.08 -39.86 100.60
N ARG A 388 -38.10 -39.47 101.44
CA ARG A 388 -37.81 -39.87 102.84
C ARG A 388 -37.48 -41.34 103.15
N VAL A 389 -36.18 -41.58 103.31
CA VAL A 389 -35.62 -41.81 104.65
C VAL A 389 -34.52 -40.75 104.90
N HIS A 390 -34.26 -40.38 106.15
CA HIS A 390 -33.14 -39.54 106.57
C HIS A 390 -32.33 -40.30 107.62
N GLY A 391 -31.00 -40.15 107.59
CA GLY A 391 -30.07 -40.85 108.47
C GLY A 391 -29.20 -41.85 107.71
N GLN A 392 -27.90 -41.87 108.03
CA GLN A 392 -26.89 -42.81 107.52
C GLN A 392 -26.70 -42.90 105.98
N VAL A 393 -26.21 -41.83 105.33
CA VAL A 393 -25.21 -41.92 104.22
C VAL A 393 -24.49 -40.56 104.13
N LEU A 394 -23.43 -40.33 104.93
CA LEU A 394 -22.53 -39.17 104.77
C LEU A 394 -21.09 -39.57 104.39
N ALA A 395 -20.75 -40.86 104.51
CA ALA A 395 -19.40 -41.39 104.29
C ALA A 395 -18.94 -41.52 102.81
N PRO A 396 -19.81 -41.79 101.81
CA PRO A 396 -19.37 -41.95 100.42
C PRO A 396 -19.57 -40.69 99.55
N LEU A 397 -20.01 -39.56 100.11
CA LEU A 397 -20.30 -38.34 99.33
C LEU A 397 -19.07 -37.47 99.06
N GLN A 398 -18.04 -37.51 99.92
CA GLN A 398 -16.79 -36.75 99.69
C GLN A 398 -16.04 -37.21 98.42
N PRO A 399 -15.82 -38.51 98.16
CA PRO A 399 -15.18 -38.96 96.91
C PRO A 399 -15.98 -38.58 95.66
N ALA A 400 -17.32 -38.62 95.73
CA ALA A 400 -18.18 -38.25 94.61
C ALA A 400 -18.17 -36.74 94.32
N GLY A 401 -18.06 -35.90 95.35
CA GLY A 401 -17.92 -34.45 95.22
C GLY A 401 -16.63 -34.07 94.49
N LEU A 402 -15.48 -34.57 94.98
CA LEU A 402 -14.18 -34.29 94.39
C LEU A 402 -14.07 -34.76 92.93
N PHE A 403 -14.63 -35.92 92.59
CA PHE A 403 -14.67 -36.43 91.21
C PHE A 403 -15.58 -35.61 90.27
N LEU A 404 -16.64 -34.98 90.82
CA LEU A 404 -17.46 -34.02 90.07
C LEU A 404 -16.74 -32.69 89.87
N GLU A 405 -16.01 -32.23 90.88
CA GLU A 405 -15.24 -30.98 90.86
C GLU A 405 -14.04 -31.08 89.89
N GLU A 406 -13.30 -32.19 89.92
CA GLU A 406 -12.26 -32.55 88.93
C GLU A 406 -12.83 -32.58 87.50
N LYS A 407 -14.00 -33.20 87.30
CA LYS A 407 -14.68 -33.19 85.99
C LYS A 407 -15.11 -31.81 85.53
N VAL A 408 -15.58 -30.95 86.44
CA VAL A 408 -15.95 -29.56 86.11
C VAL A 408 -14.71 -28.76 85.73
N GLN A 409 -13.58 -28.96 86.41
CA GLN A 409 -12.31 -28.32 86.03
C GLN A 409 -11.86 -28.77 84.64
N VAL A 410 -11.78 -30.09 84.38
CA VAL A 410 -11.37 -30.62 83.07
C VAL A 410 -12.28 -30.14 81.93
N LEU A 411 -13.60 -30.05 82.16
CA LEU A 411 -14.54 -29.49 81.17
C LEU A 411 -14.40 -27.96 81.00
N THR A 412 -13.95 -27.25 82.03
CA THR A 412 -13.67 -25.81 81.98
C THR A 412 -12.39 -25.55 81.20
N ASP A 413 -11.32 -26.31 81.48
CA ASP A 413 -10.04 -26.24 80.74
C ASP A 413 -10.24 -26.60 79.26
N GLN A 414 -11.09 -27.60 78.97
CA GLN A 414 -11.47 -27.96 77.59
C GLN A 414 -12.28 -26.85 76.90
N ARG A 415 -13.23 -26.21 77.59
CA ARG A 415 -13.95 -25.04 77.05
C ARG A 415 -12.96 -23.93 76.71
N ASP A 416 -12.07 -23.57 77.63
CA ASP A 416 -11.17 -22.43 77.46
C ASP A 416 -10.12 -22.68 76.37
N SER A 417 -9.67 -23.93 76.19
CA SER A 417 -8.87 -24.34 75.03
C SER A 417 -9.63 -24.18 73.70
N LEU A 418 -10.90 -24.62 73.65
CA LEU A 418 -11.74 -24.51 72.45
C LEU A 418 -12.12 -23.06 72.12
N ASP A 419 -12.40 -22.22 73.13
CA ASP A 419 -12.65 -20.79 72.94
C ASP A 419 -11.37 -20.07 72.48
N GLN A 420 -10.19 -20.49 72.96
CA GLN A 420 -8.91 -19.95 72.49
C GLN A 420 -8.62 -20.36 71.03
N GLU A 421 -8.84 -21.62 70.65
CA GLU A 421 -8.75 -22.11 69.26
C GLU A 421 -9.77 -21.40 68.33
N LEU A 422 -11.00 -21.19 68.80
CA LEU A 422 -12.04 -20.46 68.07
C LEU A 422 -11.65 -18.98 67.88
N SER A 423 -11.04 -18.34 68.87
CA SER A 423 -10.56 -16.97 68.75
C SER A 423 -9.40 -16.86 67.75
N ALA A 424 -8.46 -17.82 67.76
CA ALA A 424 -7.31 -17.85 66.85
C ALA A 424 -7.74 -18.10 65.40
N THR A 425 -8.65 -19.05 65.18
CA THR A 425 -9.21 -19.34 63.85
C THR A 425 -10.07 -18.19 63.33
N SER A 426 -10.83 -17.50 64.18
CA SER A 426 -11.57 -16.28 63.83
C SER A 426 -10.66 -15.14 63.36
N VAL A 427 -9.57 -14.86 64.10
CA VAL A 427 -8.56 -13.85 63.70
C VAL A 427 -7.87 -14.24 62.38
N GLN A 428 -7.63 -15.52 62.14
CA GLN A 428 -7.05 -16.00 60.89
C GLN A 428 -8.04 -15.91 59.72
N LEU A 429 -9.34 -16.16 59.94
CA LEU A 429 -10.39 -15.98 58.93
C LEU A 429 -10.49 -14.51 58.49
N GLU A 430 -10.52 -13.57 59.43
CA GLU A 430 -10.58 -12.13 59.12
C GLU A 430 -9.32 -11.66 58.38
N LYS A 431 -8.15 -12.23 58.70
CA LYS A 431 -6.90 -11.98 57.98
C LYS A 431 -6.96 -12.44 56.53
N GLU A 432 -7.55 -13.61 56.23
CA GLU A 432 -7.77 -14.04 54.85
C GLU A 432 -8.87 -13.23 54.15
N ARG A 433 -9.92 -12.81 54.87
CA ARG A 433 -10.97 -11.92 54.33
C ARG A 433 -10.39 -10.58 53.83
N VAL A 434 -9.54 -9.94 54.63
CA VAL A 434 -8.86 -8.69 54.22
C VAL A 434 -7.89 -8.92 53.05
N ARG A 435 -7.25 -10.09 52.96
CA ARG A 435 -6.43 -10.47 51.79
C ARG A 435 -7.26 -10.63 50.53
N VAL A 436 -8.41 -11.30 50.60
CA VAL A 436 -9.34 -11.47 49.47
C VAL A 436 -9.88 -10.11 49.01
N GLU A 437 -10.30 -9.23 49.92
CA GLU A 437 -10.78 -7.89 49.54
C GLU A 437 -9.66 -7.06 48.89
N SER A 438 -8.43 -7.16 49.38
CA SER A 438 -7.27 -6.50 48.77
C SER A 438 -7.02 -7.01 47.34
N VAL A 439 -7.04 -8.34 47.12
CA VAL A 439 -6.89 -8.94 45.79
C VAL A 439 -8.00 -8.48 44.83
N PHE A 440 -9.25 -8.41 45.30
CA PHE A 440 -10.38 -7.94 44.49
C PHE A 440 -10.16 -6.50 44.00
N ARG A 441 -9.75 -5.57 44.88
CA ARG A 441 -9.46 -4.18 44.47
C ARG A 441 -8.26 -4.07 43.51
N HIS A 442 -7.28 -4.97 43.60
CA HIS A 442 -6.19 -5.05 42.62
C HIS A 442 -6.69 -5.56 41.27
N GLU A 443 -7.62 -6.52 41.24
CA GLU A 443 -8.28 -6.98 40.02
C GLU A 443 -9.11 -5.87 39.39
N GLU A 444 -9.95 -5.15 40.15
CA GLU A 444 -10.72 -4.00 39.66
C GLU A 444 -9.80 -2.93 39.04
N SER A 445 -8.67 -2.61 39.69
CA SER A 445 -7.67 -1.67 39.18
C SER A 445 -7.02 -2.17 37.89
N LEU A 446 -6.73 -3.47 37.78
CA LEU A 446 -6.15 -4.08 36.58
C LEU A 446 -7.16 -4.09 35.43
N GLN A 447 -8.41 -4.49 35.67
CA GLN A 447 -9.49 -4.44 34.68
C GLN A 447 -9.76 -3.00 34.22
N ALA A 448 -9.71 -2.01 35.12
CA ALA A 448 -9.83 -0.60 34.76
C ALA A 448 -8.70 -0.15 33.81
N LYS A 449 -7.45 -0.48 34.14
CA LYS A 449 -6.28 -0.21 33.27
C LYS A 449 -6.40 -0.91 31.91
N GLN A 450 -6.85 -2.16 31.88
CA GLN A 450 -7.11 -2.90 30.63
C GLN A 450 -8.18 -2.20 29.76
N ARG A 451 -9.28 -1.73 30.36
CA ARG A 451 -10.32 -0.95 29.65
C ARG A 451 -9.75 0.34 29.06
N THR A 452 -8.93 1.09 29.80
CA THR A 452 -8.26 2.30 29.30
C THR A 452 -7.26 2.00 28.18
N LEU A 453 -6.45 0.95 28.31
CA LEU A 453 -5.48 0.55 27.28
C LEU A 453 -6.18 0.11 25.99
N LEU A 454 -7.30 -0.61 26.09
CA LEU A 454 -8.13 -0.94 24.93
C LEU A 454 -8.69 0.32 24.27
N GLN A 455 -9.20 1.29 25.04
CA GLN A 455 -9.68 2.58 24.51
C GLN A 455 -8.58 3.41 23.83
N GLN A 456 -7.32 3.31 24.28
CA GLN A 456 -6.17 3.96 23.66
C GLN A 456 -5.71 3.25 22.38
N LEU A 457 -5.74 1.90 22.34
CA LEU A 457 -5.54 1.15 21.10
C LEU A 457 -6.66 1.48 20.09
N ASP A 458 -7.90 1.56 20.55
CA ASP A 458 -9.04 1.94 19.71
C ASP A 458 -8.90 3.35 19.10
N SER A 459 -8.24 4.30 19.77
CA SER A 459 -8.03 5.65 19.22
C SER A 459 -6.88 5.67 18.23
N LEU A 460 -5.77 5.01 18.55
CA LEU A 460 -4.62 4.85 17.65
C LEU A 460 -4.99 4.10 16.36
N ASP A 461 -5.85 3.09 16.41
CA ASP A 461 -6.36 2.40 15.21
C ASP A 461 -7.19 3.35 14.33
N ARG A 462 -8.02 4.23 14.92
CA ARG A 462 -8.81 5.24 14.18
C ARG A 462 -7.94 6.36 13.62
N GLU A 463 -7.05 6.94 14.42
CA GLU A 463 -6.06 7.93 13.98
C GLU A 463 -5.21 7.38 12.82
N ARG A 464 -4.86 6.09 12.85
CA ARG A 464 -4.17 5.40 11.76
C ARG A 464 -5.05 5.26 10.50
N GLU A 465 -6.31 4.86 10.63
CA GLU A 465 -7.22 4.74 9.48
C GLU A 465 -7.51 6.11 8.84
N GLU A 466 -7.67 7.16 9.65
CA GLU A 466 -7.83 8.55 9.21
C GLU A 466 -6.59 9.06 8.46
N LEU A 467 -5.39 8.83 9.01
CA LEU A 467 -4.12 9.16 8.33
C LEU A 467 -3.91 8.35 7.05
N GLN A 468 -4.32 7.08 7.02
CA GLN A 468 -4.20 6.23 5.83
C GLN A 468 -5.18 6.64 4.73
N ALA A 469 -6.38 7.11 5.08
CA ALA A 469 -7.31 7.71 4.13
C ALA A 469 -6.77 9.03 3.55
N SER A 470 -6.29 9.94 4.41
CA SER A 470 -5.73 11.23 3.99
C SER A 470 -4.46 11.07 3.11
N LEU A 471 -3.64 10.04 3.36
CA LEU A 471 -2.53 9.67 2.48
C LEU A 471 -3.03 9.26 1.08
N GLY A 472 -4.08 8.44 1.01
CA GLY A 472 -4.68 8.04 -0.27
C GLY A 472 -5.22 9.22 -1.07
N GLU A 473 -5.93 10.16 -0.42
CA GLU A 473 -6.41 11.40 -1.05
C GLU A 473 -5.23 12.25 -1.58
N ALA A 474 -4.15 12.38 -0.80
CA ALA A 474 -2.95 13.11 -1.22
C ALA A 474 -2.18 12.41 -2.36
N GLU A 475 -2.20 11.08 -2.42
CA GLU A 475 -1.62 10.30 -3.53
C GLU A 475 -2.45 10.42 -4.81
N GLU A 476 -3.78 10.42 -4.73
CA GLU A 476 -4.66 10.71 -5.88
C GLU A 476 -4.47 12.14 -6.40
N ASP A 477 -4.47 13.15 -5.53
CA ASP A 477 -4.32 14.54 -5.96
C ASP A 477 -2.91 14.82 -6.53
N LYS A 478 -1.88 14.16 -6.00
CA LYS A 478 -0.55 14.13 -6.62
C LYS A 478 -0.60 13.52 -8.02
N ALA A 479 -1.32 12.43 -8.23
CA ALA A 479 -1.47 11.82 -9.56
C ALA A 479 -2.20 12.77 -10.53
N ARG A 480 -3.28 13.43 -10.09
CA ARG A 480 -3.99 14.46 -10.87
C ARG A 480 -3.08 15.63 -11.27
N LEU A 481 -2.23 16.09 -10.35
CA LEU A 481 -1.28 17.18 -10.61
C LEU A 481 -0.15 16.77 -11.58
N VAL A 482 0.32 15.52 -11.52
CA VAL A 482 1.28 14.98 -12.50
C VAL A 482 0.64 14.91 -13.90
N GLU A 483 -0.58 14.39 -14.01
CA GLU A 483 -1.29 14.32 -15.29
C GLU A 483 -1.51 15.72 -15.90
N GLN A 484 -1.91 16.70 -15.10
CA GLN A 484 -2.04 18.10 -15.54
C GLN A 484 -0.70 18.72 -15.99
N LEU A 485 0.41 18.38 -15.33
CA LEU A 485 1.74 18.84 -15.70
C LEU A 485 2.19 18.23 -17.05
N GLU A 486 1.97 16.93 -17.25
CA GLU A 486 2.26 16.23 -18.50
C GLU A 486 1.41 16.79 -19.66
N GLN A 487 0.10 17.00 -19.46
CA GLN A 487 -0.78 17.63 -20.44
C GLN A 487 -0.33 19.05 -20.81
N SER A 488 0.09 19.86 -19.83
CA SER A 488 0.62 21.22 -20.05
C SER A 488 1.95 21.22 -20.81
N GLN A 489 2.84 20.28 -20.48
CA GLN A 489 4.11 20.09 -21.19
C GLN A 489 3.90 19.63 -22.64
N GLU A 490 2.93 18.74 -22.88
CA GLU A 490 2.59 18.29 -24.23
C GLU A 490 1.93 19.40 -25.07
N GLN A 491 1.03 20.20 -24.48
CA GLN A 491 0.41 21.36 -25.13
C GLN A 491 1.44 22.43 -25.52
N SER A 492 2.33 22.80 -24.58
CA SER A 492 3.40 23.77 -24.87
C SER A 492 4.42 23.25 -25.89
N GLY A 493 4.75 21.95 -25.86
CA GLY A 493 5.55 21.31 -26.91
C GLY A 493 4.90 21.37 -28.29
N LYS A 494 3.61 21.04 -28.39
CA LYS A 494 2.82 21.16 -29.63
C LYS A 494 2.76 22.60 -30.14
N GLN A 495 2.61 23.59 -29.25
CA GLN A 495 2.60 25.01 -29.61
C GLN A 495 3.96 25.49 -30.12
N LEU A 496 5.07 25.06 -29.50
CA LEU A 496 6.42 25.36 -29.95
C LEU A 496 6.71 24.76 -31.34
N GLN A 497 6.25 23.52 -31.57
CA GLN A 497 6.36 22.85 -32.86
C GLN A 497 5.52 23.55 -33.94
N ALA A 498 4.31 23.99 -33.61
CA ALA A 498 3.45 24.77 -34.52
C ALA A 498 4.09 26.11 -34.91
N GLN A 499 4.66 26.86 -33.95
CA GLN A 499 5.40 28.10 -34.24
C GLN A 499 6.61 27.84 -35.16
N LYS A 500 7.38 26.77 -34.92
CA LYS A 500 8.52 26.40 -35.76
C LYS A 500 8.10 26.00 -37.19
N LEU A 501 6.98 25.30 -37.33
CA LEU A 501 6.40 24.98 -38.64
C LEU A 501 5.92 26.25 -39.36
N GLN A 502 5.23 27.16 -38.67
CA GLN A 502 4.77 28.43 -39.23
C GLN A 502 5.94 29.29 -39.75
N ALA A 503 7.01 29.42 -38.97
CA ALA A 503 8.21 30.15 -39.38
C ALA A 503 8.89 29.52 -40.62
N ASN A 504 8.92 28.18 -40.70
CA ASN A 504 9.41 27.48 -41.90
C ASN A 504 8.51 27.72 -43.11
N THR A 505 7.18 27.70 -42.93
CA THR A 505 6.22 27.96 -44.02
C THR A 505 6.40 29.36 -44.59
N SER A 506 6.43 30.40 -43.75
CA SER A 506 6.61 31.78 -44.23
C SER A 506 7.94 31.99 -44.95
N ARG A 507 9.02 31.36 -44.49
CA ARG A 507 10.31 31.36 -45.21
C ARG A 507 10.23 30.67 -46.58
N LEU A 508 9.49 29.56 -46.69
CA LEU A 508 9.27 28.88 -47.97
C LEU A 508 8.35 29.70 -48.89
N GLU A 509 7.38 30.44 -48.35
CA GLU A 509 6.52 31.35 -49.10
C GLU A 509 7.32 32.54 -49.66
N GLU A 510 8.22 33.14 -48.87
CA GLU A 510 9.17 34.16 -49.32
C GLU A 510 10.07 33.63 -50.45
N GLN A 511 10.71 32.46 -50.27
CA GLN A 511 11.55 31.84 -51.30
C GLN A 511 10.76 31.49 -52.57
N ALA A 512 9.52 31.01 -52.44
CA ALA A 512 8.65 30.76 -53.57
C ALA A 512 8.20 32.05 -54.27
N GLN A 513 8.11 33.18 -53.56
CA GLN A 513 7.87 34.49 -54.18
C GLN A 513 9.12 35.02 -54.88
N GLU A 514 10.30 34.96 -54.27
CA GLU A 514 11.59 35.35 -54.88
C GLU A 514 11.82 34.56 -56.19
N LEU A 515 11.57 33.26 -56.20
CA LEU A 515 11.67 32.42 -57.40
C LEU A 515 10.67 32.84 -58.48
N ARG A 516 9.40 33.11 -58.14
CA ARG A 516 8.40 33.60 -59.11
C ARG A 516 8.74 35.00 -59.66
N GLU A 517 9.34 35.87 -58.84
CA GLU A 517 9.82 37.18 -59.29
C GLU A 517 11.06 37.03 -60.20
N ARG A 518 11.95 36.09 -59.91
CA ARG A 518 13.10 35.73 -60.77
C ARG A 518 12.64 35.14 -62.10
N GLU A 519 11.72 34.18 -62.11
CA GLU A 519 11.10 33.61 -63.32
C GLU A 519 10.45 34.70 -64.17
N ARG A 520 9.68 35.60 -63.53
CA ARG A 520 9.09 36.76 -64.21
C ARG A 520 10.18 37.64 -64.84
N LEU A 521 11.26 37.96 -64.13
CA LEU A 521 12.35 38.77 -64.66
C LEU A 521 13.08 38.10 -65.84
N LEU A 522 13.26 36.77 -65.80
CA LEU A 522 13.83 36.01 -66.92
C LEU A 522 12.93 36.05 -68.17
N VAL A 523 11.61 36.00 -68.00
CA VAL A 523 10.63 36.12 -69.11
C VAL A 523 10.55 37.55 -69.67
N PHE A 524 10.61 38.57 -68.80
CA PHE A 524 10.54 39.97 -69.23
C PHE A 524 11.88 40.54 -69.76
N PHE A 525 13.02 39.95 -69.39
CA PHE A 525 14.35 40.38 -69.83
C PHE A 525 15.26 39.21 -70.24
N PRO A 526 14.94 38.46 -71.32
CA PRO A 526 15.71 37.28 -71.71
C PRO A 526 17.19 37.59 -72.00
N ASP A 527 17.46 38.73 -72.63
CA ASP A 527 18.80 39.14 -73.08
C ASP A 527 19.77 39.49 -71.93
N LEU A 528 19.27 39.66 -70.71
CA LEU A 528 20.10 39.95 -69.53
C LEU A 528 20.59 38.69 -68.79
N HIS A 529 20.08 37.51 -69.15
CA HIS A 529 20.44 36.24 -68.52
C HIS A 529 20.52 35.12 -69.56
N SER A 530 21.46 35.22 -70.50
CA SER A 530 21.93 34.04 -71.22
C SER A 530 22.64 33.08 -70.24
N PRO A 531 22.19 31.81 -70.10
CA PRO A 531 22.95 30.83 -69.33
C PRO A 531 24.31 30.60 -70.00
N THR A 532 25.38 30.45 -69.20
CA THR A 532 26.73 30.10 -69.69
C THR A 532 26.74 28.79 -70.50
N GLU A 533 25.70 27.97 -70.31
CA GLU A 533 25.39 26.72 -71.02
C GLU A 533 24.85 26.93 -72.46
N MET A 534 24.73 28.17 -72.96
CA MET A 534 24.60 28.44 -74.40
C MET A 534 25.89 28.22 -75.20
N GLN A 535 26.87 27.50 -74.64
CA GLN A 535 27.86 26.79 -75.45
C GLN A 535 27.17 25.60 -76.11
N PHE A 536 26.88 25.72 -77.41
CA PHE A 536 26.47 24.58 -78.23
C PHE A 536 27.64 23.59 -78.34
N GLU A 537 27.72 22.64 -77.41
CA GLU A 537 28.56 21.46 -77.53
C GLU A 537 28.06 20.59 -78.70
N SER A 538 28.53 20.89 -79.91
CA SER A 538 28.38 19.98 -81.05
C SER A 538 29.00 18.64 -80.69
N SER A 539 28.23 17.55 -80.82
CA SER A 539 28.68 16.19 -80.51
C SER A 539 29.72 15.67 -81.52
N GLY A 540 30.21 16.50 -82.43
CA GLY A 540 31.05 16.13 -83.56
C GLY A 540 30.30 15.31 -84.63
N ASN A 541 29.00 15.08 -84.46
CA ASN A 541 28.16 14.28 -85.33
C ASN A 541 26.92 15.08 -85.74
N LEU A 542 27.02 15.69 -86.94
CA LEU A 542 26.00 16.55 -87.53
C LEU A 542 24.59 15.92 -87.55
N MET A 543 24.48 14.61 -87.70
CA MET A 543 23.17 13.93 -87.73
C MET A 543 22.51 13.95 -86.34
N LYS A 544 23.29 13.71 -85.29
CA LYS A 544 22.81 13.72 -83.90
C LYS A 544 22.52 15.15 -83.43
N ASP A 545 23.39 16.10 -83.76
CA ASP A 545 23.21 17.51 -83.44
C ASP A 545 21.92 18.05 -84.10
N MET A 546 21.68 17.69 -85.36
CA MET A 546 20.46 18.07 -86.10
C MET A 546 19.19 17.37 -85.58
N GLU A 547 19.29 16.13 -85.10
CA GLU A 547 18.19 15.44 -84.40
C GLU A 547 17.85 16.14 -83.06
N SER A 548 18.86 16.45 -82.24
CA SER A 548 18.66 17.20 -81.00
C SER A 548 18.09 18.61 -81.25
N GLN A 549 18.50 19.28 -82.32
CA GLN A 549 17.93 20.58 -82.69
C GLN A 549 16.50 20.47 -83.23
N LEU A 550 16.13 19.38 -83.91
CA LEU A 550 14.74 19.06 -84.24
C LEU A 550 13.89 18.83 -83.00
N GLN A 551 14.39 18.09 -82.01
CA GLN A 551 13.70 17.88 -80.72
C GLN A 551 13.50 19.21 -79.97
N ALA A 552 14.52 20.07 -79.91
CA ALA A 552 14.42 21.40 -79.31
C ALA A 552 13.42 22.30 -80.05
N ASN A 553 13.36 22.23 -81.39
CA ASN A 553 12.37 22.95 -82.18
C ASN A 553 10.95 22.43 -81.93
N ASN A 554 10.72 21.12 -81.83
CA ASN A 554 9.42 20.55 -81.49
C ASN A 554 8.93 21.03 -80.12
N ILE A 555 9.78 20.99 -79.09
CA ILE A 555 9.46 21.51 -77.75
C ILE A 555 9.08 23.01 -77.81
N ARG A 556 9.82 23.79 -78.63
CA ARG A 556 9.53 25.22 -78.82
C ARG A 556 8.19 25.46 -79.55
N ILE A 557 7.82 24.60 -80.50
CA ILE A 557 6.51 24.62 -81.16
C ILE A 557 5.41 24.31 -80.15
N GLU A 558 5.51 23.25 -79.36
CA GLU A 558 4.49 22.93 -78.35
C GLU A 558 4.30 24.07 -77.32
N VAL A 559 5.38 24.77 -76.93
CA VAL A 559 5.28 25.92 -76.01
C VAL A 559 4.55 27.09 -76.68
N LEU A 560 4.82 27.37 -77.95
CA LEU A 560 4.11 28.39 -78.72
C LEU A 560 2.64 28.01 -78.95
N GLU A 561 2.32 26.74 -79.18
CA GLU A 561 0.95 26.26 -79.30
C GLU A 561 0.16 26.40 -77.99
N ARG A 562 0.78 26.07 -76.84
CA ARG A 562 0.15 26.28 -75.51
C ARG A 562 -0.11 27.76 -75.23
N GLU A 563 0.84 28.65 -75.49
CA GLU A 563 0.64 30.09 -75.29
C GLU A 563 -0.34 30.70 -76.31
N ASN A 564 -0.36 30.23 -77.56
CA ASN A 564 -1.40 30.62 -78.52
C ASN A 564 -2.79 30.21 -78.04
N ALA A 565 -3.00 28.95 -77.62
CA ALA A 565 -4.27 28.49 -77.08
C ALA A 565 -4.69 29.27 -75.80
N ARG A 566 -3.72 29.65 -74.96
CA ARG A 566 -3.94 30.52 -73.79
C ARG A 566 -4.34 31.94 -74.19
N LEU A 567 -3.71 32.52 -75.22
CA LEU A 567 -4.04 33.85 -75.77
C LEU A 567 -5.42 33.84 -76.44
N GLU A 568 -5.78 32.78 -77.17
CA GLU A 568 -7.13 32.58 -77.72
C GLU A 568 -8.18 32.47 -76.60
N ALA A 569 -7.91 31.72 -75.53
CA ALA A 569 -8.79 31.64 -74.37
C ALA A 569 -8.94 32.97 -73.61
N LEU A 570 -7.89 33.81 -73.59
CA LEU A 570 -7.96 35.17 -73.05
C LEU A 570 -8.74 36.12 -73.97
N LEU A 571 -8.52 36.05 -75.29
CA LEU A 571 -9.30 36.81 -76.28
C LEU A 571 -10.78 36.44 -76.26
N ALA A 572 -11.12 35.16 -76.10
CA ALA A 572 -12.51 34.71 -75.92
C ALA A 572 -13.14 35.30 -74.65
N LYS A 573 -12.41 35.31 -73.52
CA LYS A 573 -12.86 35.96 -72.27
C LYS A 573 -13.01 37.47 -72.41
N MET A 574 -12.11 38.15 -73.12
CA MET A 574 -12.23 39.59 -73.38
C MET A 574 -13.40 39.93 -74.31
N LYS A 575 -13.66 39.13 -75.36
CA LYS A 575 -14.85 39.27 -76.22
C LYS A 575 -16.14 39.10 -75.40
N ALA A 576 -16.24 38.04 -74.60
CA ALA A 576 -17.40 37.83 -73.72
C ALA A 576 -17.59 38.98 -72.71
N ALA A 577 -16.51 39.54 -72.14
CA ALA A 577 -16.58 40.68 -71.22
C ALA A 577 -16.98 42.00 -71.92
N ALA A 578 -16.62 42.17 -73.19
CA ALA A 578 -17.06 43.30 -74.01
C ALA A 578 -18.54 43.17 -74.44
N GLU A 579 -18.96 41.97 -74.84
CA GLU A 579 -20.36 41.63 -75.17
C GLU A 579 -21.28 41.78 -73.93
N GLN A 580 -20.76 41.55 -72.73
CA GLN A 580 -21.44 41.79 -71.46
C GLN A 580 -21.35 43.26 -70.98
N GLY A 581 -20.71 44.17 -71.73
CA GLY A 581 -20.63 45.60 -71.41
C GLY A 581 -19.78 45.94 -70.18
N VAL A 582 -18.92 45.03 -69.72
CA VAL A 582 -18.06 45.20 -68.53
C VAL A 582 -16.78 45.98 -68.88
N LEU A 583 -16.36 45.94 -70.15
CA LEU A 583 -15.28 46.76 -70.70
C LEU A 583 -15.86 48.04 -71.31
N LYS A 584 -15.33 49.20 -70.89
CA LYS A 584 -15.60 50.53 -71.45
C LYS A 584 -14.36 51.09 -72.14
#